data_AF-A0A5E4YSZ5-F1
#
_entry.id   AF-A0A5E4YSZ5-F1
#
_cell.length_a   1.000
_cell.length_b   1.000
_cell.length_c   1.000
_cell.angle_alpha   90.00
_cell.angle_beta   90.00
_cell.angle_gamma   90.00
#
_symmetry.space_group_name_H-M   'P 1'
#
loop_
_entity.id
_entity.type
_entity.pdbx_description
1 polymer ?
#
loop_
_entity_poly.entity_id
_entity_poly.type
_entity_poly.pdbx_seq_one_letter_code
_entity_poly.pdbx_strand_id
1 'polypeptide(L)'
;MMDADSLPADLPLTERIVRAMPDLTPAQQRMAAFVLDNTFRAATMRIDEFADAVGVSLATVNRFARALGFDGYPQCRAAMVRGFEATLAPIESLRTSKAQASASADVMAASLAQTTENLEWTRRALDASTCERAVDAILQARRIYVLGLGASGYLAGLLHHGLDPYCENVQAVVGAGGSTHAARQLFKLREGDLVIALAFPRYVTDTITLCQRLRGRGVPVMVLTDSPTSPLAPLGDIVIFVRSKPRLSSNSEASVLAMIDALCDAVAQRAKHAVDRATELTDFLLPWLDSASLAQATAASRLANAPAGPAVGRVITPQRSAAVSATAKVLTSAVVAASVTPQSPPNPVPAVTPGLAPGPQDRKDNAS
;
A
#
# COMPACT_ATOMS: atom_id res chain seq x y z
N MET A 1 -1.47 -40.99 -30.20
CA MET A 1 -0.44 -40.03 -30.62
C MET A 1 -1.17 -38.76 -30.97
N MET A 2 -1.28 -37.83 -30.01
CA MET A 2 -1.93 -36.53 -30.22
C MET A 2 -0.86 -35.56 -30.73
N ASP A 3 -1.16 -34.82 -31.78
CA ASP A 3 -0.22 -33.85 -32.37
C ASP A 3 0.06 -32.72 -31.38
N ALA A 4 1.34 -32.56 -31.02
CA ALA A 4 1.84 -31.48 -30.16
C ALA A 4 1.57 -30.08 -30.74
N ASP A 5 1.15 -29.99 -32.01
CA ASP A 5 0.83 -28.78 -32.75
C ASP A 5 -0.62 -28.26 -32.50
N SER A 6 -1.41 -28.95 -31.67
CA SER A 6 -2.83 -28.64 -31.45
C SER A 6 -3.14 -27.86 -30.16
N LEU A 7 -2.14 -27.47 -29.38
CA LEU A 7 -2.35 -26.70 -28.14
C LEU A 7 -2.47 -25.20 -28.44
N PRO A 8 -3.60 -24.54 -28.12
CA PRO A 8 -3.77 -23.10 -28.29
C PRO A 8 -2.61 -22.31 -27.64
N ALA A 9 -2.04 -21.35 -28.39
CA ALA A 9 -0.88 -20.57 -27.96
C ALA A 9 -1.14 -19.66 -26.74
N ASP A 10 -2.42 -19.45 -26.40
CA ASP A 10 -2.93 -18.55 -25.36
C ASP A 10 -3.27 -19.24 -24.03
N LEU A 11 -3.19 -20.57 -23.94
CA LEU A 11 -3.46 -21.28 -22.69
C LEU A 11 -2.40 -20.98 -21.62
N PRO A 12 -2.81 -20.77 -20.34
CA PRO A 12 -1.90 -20.71 -19.22
C PRO A 12 -0.99 -21.95 -19.19
N LEU A 13 0.31 -21.75 -18.95
CA LEU A 13 1.29 -22.84 -18.98
C LEU A 13 0.92 -24.01 -18.04
N THR A 14 0.37 -23.71 -16.86
CA THR A 14 -0.11 -24.73 -15.92
C THR A 14 -1.17 -25.63 -16.55
N GLU A 15 -2.09 -25.07 -17.33
CA GLU A 15 -3.10 -25.85 -18.04
C GLU A 15 -2.48 -26.69 -19.17
N ARG A 16 -1.49 -26.16 -19.90
CA ARG A 16 -0.72 -26.94 -20.89
C ARG A 16 0.00 -28.12 -20.25
N ILE A 17 0.60 -27.93 -19.08
CA ILE A 17 1.30 -28.99 -18.34
C ILE A 17 0.32 -30.07 -17.89
N VAL A 18 -0.82 -29.68 -17.31
CA VAL A 18 -1.85 -30.63 -16.86
C VAL A 18 -2.39 -31.45 -18.03
N ARG A 19 -2.64 -30.81 -19.19
CA ARG A 19 -3.13 -31.51 -20.39
C ARG A 19 -2.10 -32.45 -21.00
N ALA A 20 -0.82 -32.07 -21.01
CA ALA A 20 0.25 -32.90 -21.56
C ALA A 20 0.65 -34.06 -20.62
N MET A 21 0.32 -33.98 -19.32
CA MET A 21 0.73 -34.92 -18.28
C MET A 21 0.59 -36.41 -18.64
N PRO A 22 -0.50 -36.87 -19.28
CA PRO A 22 -0.67 -38.29 -19.65
C PRO A 22 0.35 -38.79 -20.69
N ASP A 23 0.84 -37.90 -21.55
CA ASP A 23 1.74 -38.22 -22.66
C ASP A 23 3.23 -38.01 -22.31
N LEU A 24 3.52 -37.51 -21.10
CA LEU A 24 4.88 -37.27 -20.64
C LEU A 24 5.58 -38.55 -20.17
N THR A 25 6.86 -38.71 -20.50
CA THR A 25 7.72 -39.75 -19.91
C THR A 25 7.87 -39.57 -18.39
N PRO A 26 8.27 -40.61 -17.63
CA PRO A 26 8.45 -40.49 -16.17
C PRO A 26 9.38 -39.35 -15.73
N ALA A 27 10.44 -39.07 -16.50
CA ALA A 27 11.33 -37.94 -16.24
C ALA A 27 10.65 -36.58 -16.51
N GLN A 28 9.83 -36.50 -17.55
CA GLN A 28 9.03 -35.31 -17.87
C GLN A 28 7.88 -35.08 -16.89
N GLN A 29 7.25 -36.13 -16.37
CA GLN A 29 6.25 -36.03 -15.32
C GLN A 29 6.85 -35.46 -14.03
N ARG A 30 8.07 -35.84 -13.65
CA ARG A 30 8.78 -35.22 -12.52
C ARG A 30 9.06 -33.73 -12.77
N MET A 31 9.47 -33.36 -13.98
CA MET A 31 9.64 -31.95 -14.36
C MET A 31 8.31 -31.19 -14.31
N ALA A 32 7.23 -31.77 -14.82
CA ALA A 32 5.89 -31.19 -14.79
C ALA A 32 5.39 -30.99 -13.34
N ALA A 33 5.52 -31.99 -12.49
CA ALA A 33 5.18 -31.91 -11.07
C ALA A 33 6.00 -30.82 -10.37
N PHE A 34 7.32 -30.75 -10.60
CA PHE A 34 8.15 -29.69 -10.04
C PHE A 34 7.67 -28.30 -10.48
N VAL A 35 7.31 -28.12 -11.76
CA VAL A 35 6.79 -26.84 -12.27
C VAL A 35 5.41 -26.51 -11.69
N LEU A 36 4.52 -27.48 -11.48
CA LEU A 36 3.21 -27.25 -10.85
C LEU A 36 3.36 -26.90 -9.37
N ASP A 37 4.23 -27.60 -8.65
CA ASP A 37 4.44 -27.39 -7.21
C ASP A 37 5.29 -26.14 -6.91
N ASN A 38 6.14 -25.75 -7.86
CA ASN A 38 7.13 -24.67 -7.68
C ASN A 38 7.18 -23.73 -8.88
N THR A 39 6.02 -23.33 -9.43
CA THR A 39 5.93 -22.59 -10.71
C THR A 39 6.80 -21.33 -10.73
N PHE A 40 6.77 -20.57 -9.63
CA PHE A 40 7.59 -19.36 -9.50
C PHE A 40 9.09 -19.67 -9.49
N ARG A 41 9.51 -20.69 -8.74
CA ARG A 41 10.92 -21.11 -8.65
C ARG A 41 11.41 -21.58 -10.02
N ALA A 42 10.64 -22.42 -10.71
CA ALA A 42 10.95 -22.89 -12.06
C ALA A 42 11.09 -21.72 -13.06
N ALA A 43 10.21 -20.72 -13.00
CA ALA A 43 10.30 -19.53 -13.85
C ALA A 43 11.59 -18.71 -13.64
N THR A 44 12.17 -18.75 -12.43
CA THR A 44 13.41 -18.02 -12.12
C THR A 44 14.70 -18.77 -12.44
N MET A 45 14.64 -20.09 -12.65
CA MET A 45 15.82 -20.96 -12.83
C MET A 45 16.39 -20.89 -14.26
N ARG A 46 17.71 -20.92 -14.36
CA ARG A 46 18.43 -21.24 -15.59
C ARG A 46 18.25 -22.74 -15.92
N ILE A 47 18.59 -23.13 -17.16
CA ILE A 47 18.34 -24.50 -17.63
C ILE A 47 19.15 -25.54 -16.85
N ASP A 48 20.38 -25.21 -16.47
CA ASP A 48 21.26 -26.00 -15.60
C ASP A 48 20.67 -26.15 -14.21
N GLU A 49 20.25 -25.04 -13.59
CA GLU A 49 19.63 -25.05 -12.26
C GLU A 49 18.34 -25.88 -12.20
N PHE A 50 17.52 -25.82 -13.25
CA PHE A 50 16.31 -26.62 -13.36
C PHE A 50 16.61 -28.10 -13.58
N ALA A 51 17.59 -28.42 -14.42
CA ALA A 51 18.05 -29.77 -14.68
C ALA A 51 18.57 -30.44 -13.39
N ASP A 52 19.40 -29.72 -12.63
CA ASP A 52 19.95 -30.17 -11.35
C ASP A 52 18.86 -30.34 -10.30
N ALA A 53 17.91 -29.40 -10.21
CA ALA A 53 16.81 -29.47 -9.24
C ALA A 53 15.90 -30.68 -9.42
N VAL A 54 15.76 -31.19 -10.65
CA VAL A 54 14.92 -32.36 -10.98
C VAL A 54 15.74 -33.64 -11.19
N GLY A 55 17.08 -33.54 -11.22
CA GLY A 55 17.99 -34.67 -11.43
C GLY A 55 17.93 -35.24 -12.85
N VAL A 56 17.91 -34.36 -13.86
CA VAL A 56 17.82 -34.74 -15.29
C VAL A 56 18.90 -34.04 -16.11
N SER A 57 19.14 -34.51 -17.34
CA SER A 57 20.09 -33.84 -18.25
C SER A 57 19.47 -32.64 -18.97
N LEU A 58 20.31 -31.68 -19.40
CA LEU A 58 19.89 -30.51 -20.20
C LEU A 58 19.11 -30.90 -21.47
N ALA A 59 19.50 -32.00 -22.12
CA ALA A 59 18.80 -32.53 -23.28
C ALA A 59 17.37 -32.97 -22.94
N THR A 60 17.17 -33.53 -21.74
CA THR A 60 15.86 -33.97 -21.25
C THR A 60 14.97 -32.77 -20.93
N VAL A 61 15.53 -31.69 -20.38
CA VAL A 61 14.81 -30.42 -20.18
C VAL A 61 14.33 -29.82 -21.50
N ASN A 62 15.15 -29.82 -22.55
CA ASN A 62 14.71 -29.33 -23.87
C ASN A 62 13.64 -30.24 -24.51
N ARG A 63 13.73 -31.56 -24.34
CA ARG A 63 12.66 -32.48 -24.76
C ARG A 63 11.35 -32.25 -24.00
N PHE A 64 11.42 -31.92 -22.71
CA PHE A 64 10.25 -31.51 -21.93
C PHE A 64 9.60 -30.25 -22.49
N ALA A 65 10.39 -29.20 -22.77
CA ALA A 65 9.87 -27.98 -23.38
C ALA A 65 9.17 -28.24 -24.73
N ARG A 66 9.74 -29.12 -25.57
CA ARG A 66 9.12 -29.53 -26.83
C ARG A 66 7.84 -30.33 -26.66
N ALA A 67 7.80 -31.25 -25.68
CA ALA A 67 6.58 -31.99 -25.36
C ALA A 67 5.44 -31.07 -24.90
N LEU A 68 5.75 -29.90 -24.35
CA LEU A 68 4.78 -28.88 -24.02
C LEU A 68 4.42 -27.96 -25.19
N GLY A 69 5.04 -28.11 -26.37
CA GLY A 69 4.80 -27.27 -27.55
C GLY A 69 5.64 -25.98 -27.59
N PHE A 70 6.89 -26.03 -27.14
CA PHE A 70 7.87 -24.94 -27.25
C PHE A 70 9.14 -25.41 -27.97
N ASP A 71 9.81 -24.53 -28.73
CA ASP A 71 11.01 -24.93 -29.49
C ASP A 71 12.18 -25.35 -28.59
N GLY A 72 12.20 -24.87 -27.34
CA GLY A 72 13.17 -25.22 -26.32
C GLY A 72 12.88 -24.59 -24.96
N TYR A 73 13.77 -24.86 -24.00
CA TYR A 73 13.63 -24.34 -22.63
C TYR A 73 13.54 -22.81 -22.56
N PRO A 74 14.25 -21.99 -23.37
CA PRO A 74 14.10 -20.54 -23.32
C PRO A 74 12.67 -20.06 -23.59
N GLN A 75 11.99 -20.58 -24.63
CA GLN A 75 10.58 -20.23 -24.89
C GLN A 75 9.64 -20.75 -23.81
N CYS A 76 9.86 -21.97 -23.32
CA CYS A 76 9.08 -22.55 -22.22
C CYS A 76 9.23 -21.71 -20.93
N ARG A 77 10.47 -21.32 -20.60
CA ARG A 77 10.79 -20.41 -19.49
C ARG A 77 10.09 -19.07 -19.67
N ALA A 78 10.17 -18.48 -20.86
CA ALA A 78 9.49 -17.23 -21.17
C ALA A 78 7.97 -17.36 -20.97
N ALA A 79 7.37 -18.50 -21.33
CA ALA A 79 5.96 -18.77 -21.05
C ALA A 79 5.63 -18.88 -19.56
N MET A 80 6.52 -19.43 -18.73
CA MET A 80 6.34 -19.40 -17.27
C MET A 80 6.44 -17.97 -16.75
N VAL A 81 7.40 -17.19 -17.26
CA VAL A 81 7.65 -15.80 -16.86
C VAL A 81 6.48 -14.88 -17.21
N ARG A 82 5.81 -15.07 -18.36
CA ARG A 82 4.66 -14.24 -18.78
C ARG A 82 3.55 -14.16 -17.73
N GLY A 83 3.32 -15.23 -16.95
CA GLY A 83 2.35 -15.24 -15.85
C GLY A 83 2.81 -14.53 -14.58
N PHE A 84 4.09 -14.19 -14.47
CA PHE A 84 4.72 -13.62 -13.28
C PHE A 84 5.50 -12.33 -13.57
N GLU A 85 5.34 -11.69 -14.73
CA GLU A 85 6.15 -10.52 -15.13
C GLU A 85 6.16 -9.42 -14.05
N ALA A 86 4.97 -9.04 -13.55
CA ALA A 86 4.85 -8.06 -12.47
C ALA A 86 5.47 -8.54 -11.14
N THR A 87 5.50 -9.85 -10.88
CA THR A 87 6.10 -10.44 -9.68
C THR A 87 7.63 -10.58 -9.82
N LEU A 88 8.14 -10.81 -11.03
CA LEU A 88 9.55 -11.05 -11.33
C LEU A 88 10.33 -9.76 -11.61
N ALA A 89 9.69 -8.73 -12.16
CA ALA A 89 10.34 -7.47 -12.49
C ALA A 89 11.18 -6.86 -11.33
N PRO A 90 10.70 -6.85 -10.07
CA PRO A 90 11.53 -6.41 -8.93
C PRO A 90 12.79 -7.26 -8.72
N ILE A 91 12.69 -8.58 -8.91
CA ILE A 91 13.82 -9.51 -8.73
C ILE A 91 14.87 -9.27 -9.81
N GLU A 92 14.45 -9.15 -11.06
CA GLU A 92 15.36 -8.87 -12.17
C GLU A 92 16.01 -7.49 -12.04
N SER A 93 15.24 -6.46 -11.66
CA SER A 93 15.80 -5.13 -11.38
C SER A 93 16.86 -5.16 -10.28
N LEU A 94 16.61 -5.93 -9.20
CA LEU A 94 17.58 -6.13 -8.12
C LEU A 94 18.82 -6.91 -8.59
N ARG A 95 18.67 -7.92 -9.45
CA ARG A 95 19.79 -8.66 -10.04
C ARG A 95 20.66 -7.74 -10.90
N THR A 96 20.06 -6.96 -11.78
CA THR A 96 20.77 -5.97 -12.61
C THR A 96 21.47 -4.92 -11.74
N SER A 97 20.79 -4.39 -10.73
CA SER A 97 21.36 -3.40 -9.83
C SER A 97 22.50 -3.97 -8.98
N LYS A 98 22.48 -5.26 -8.61
CA LYS A 98 23.60 -5.91 -7.90
C LYS A 98 24.79 -6.21 -8.80
N ALA A 99 24.55 -6.48 -10.08
CA ALA A 99 25.62 -6.68 -11.07
C ALA A 99 26.36 -5.37 -11.38
N GLN A 100 25.69 -4.23 -11.21
CA GLN A 100 26.31 -2.90 -11.28
C GLN A 100 26.89 -2.54 -9.91
N ALA A 101 28.21 -2.37 -9.81
CA ALA A 101 28.83 -1.90 -8.57
C ALA A 101 28.53 -0.40 -8.38
N SER A 102 27.37 -0.09 -7.80
CA SER A 102 26.93 1.29 -7.49
C SER A 102 27.07 1.60 -6.01
N ALA A 103 27.44 2.83 -5.66
CA ALA A 103 27.42 3.27 -4.28
C ALA A 103 25.98 3.37 -3.75
N SER A 104 25.77 3.08 -2.47
CA SER A 104 24.43 3.12 -1.86
C SER A 104 23.75 4.49 -2.00
N ALA A 105 24.52 5.58 -1.97
CA ALA A 105 24.01 6.94 -2.15
C ALA A 105 23.36 7.14 -3.53
N ASP A 106 23.97 6.60 -4.59
CA ASP A 106 23.44 6.69 -5.95
C ASP A 106 22.13 5.91 -6.08
N VAL A 107 22.04 4.73 -5.46
CA VAL A 107 20.82 3.91 -5.45
C VAL A 107 19.67 4.65 -4.74
N MET A 108 19.96 5.30 -3.60
CA MET A 108 18.98 6.12 -2.88
C MET A 108 18.52 7.32 -3.72
N ALA A 109 19.45 8.09 -4.27
CA ALA A 109 19.14 9.25 -5.12
C ALA A 109 18.29 8.85 -6.34
N ALA A 110 18.63 7.74 -6.98
CA ALA A 110 17.91 7.22 -8.13
C ALA A 110 16.50 6.72 -7.76
N SER A 111 16.33 6.15 -6.55
CA SER A 111 15.01 5.76 -6.03
C SER A 111 14.12 6.98 -5.77
N LEU A 112 14.68 8.05 -5.17
CA LEU A 112 13.96 9.30 -4.95
C LEU A 112 13.55 9.95 -6.28
N ALA A 113 14.45 10.00 -7.26
CA ALA A 113 14.15 10.50 -8.60
C ALA A 113 13.00 9.73 -9.26
N GLN A 114 12.95 8.40 -9.12
CA GLN A 114 11.85 7.59 -9.65
C GLN A 114 10.51 7.91 -8.97
N THR A 115 10.52 8.18 -7.66
CA THR A 115 9.32 8.64 -6.94
C THR A 115 8.86 10.01 -7.43
N THR A 116 9.78 10.95 -7.67
CA THR A 116 9.45 12.26 -8.25
C THR A 116 8.78 12.12 -9.62
N GLU A 117 9.30 11.27 -10.50
CA GLU A 117 8.69 10.99 -11.81
C GLU A 117 7.27 10.41 -11.69
N ASN A 118 7.07 9.49 -10.74
CA ASN A 118 5.77 8.89 -10.47
C ASN A 118 4.75 9.93 -10.00
N LEU A 119 5.15 10.82 -9.08
CA LEU A 119 4.31 11.90 -8.58
C LEU A 119 3.95 12.88 -9.69
N GLU A 120 4.93 13.28 -10.50
CA GLU A 120 4.71 14.19 -11.62
C GLU A 120 3.76 13.59 -12.67
N TRP A 121 3.88 12.31 -12.97
CA TRP A 121 2.94 11.63 -13.84
C TRP A 121 1.53 11.60 -13.22
N THR A 122 1.44 11.21 -11.95
CA THR A 122 0.16 11.10 -11.23
C THR A 122 -0.56 12.44 -11.18
N ARG A 123 0.17 13.52 -10.86
CA ARG A 123 -0.36 14.89 -10.84
C ARG A 123 -0.94 15.32 -12.18
N ARG A 124 -0.30 14.95 -13.29
CA ARG A 124 -0.80 15.26 -14.65
C ARG A 124 -1.98 14.40 -15.07
N ALA A 125 -2.12 13.22 -14.49
CA ALA A 125 -3.21 12.29 -14.78
C ALA A 125 -4.48 12.58 -13.95
N LEU A 126 -4.43 13.53 -13.01
CA LEU A 126 -5.59 13.93 -12.22
C LEU A 126 -6.67 14.54 -13.11
N ASP A 127 -7.86 13.97 -13.03
CA ASP A 127 -9.07 14.53 -13.62
C ASP A 127 -9.89 15.25 -12.55
N ALA A 128 -10.15 16.55 -12.76
CA ALA A 128 -10.84 17.38 -11.79
C ALA A 128 -12.24 16.84 -11.42
N SER A 129 -12.99 16.33 -12.41
CA SER A 129 -14.34 15.81 -12.17
C SER A 129 -14.32 14.55 -11.31
N THR A 130 -13.33 13.68 -11.51
CA THR A 130 -13.12 12.47 -10.72
C THR A 130 -12.70 12.81 -9.30
N CYS A 131 -11.82 13.80 -9.11
CA CYS A 131 -11.43 14.29 -7.79
C CYS A 131 -12.63 14.85 -7.02
N GLU A 132 -13.47 15.69 -7.64
CA GLU A 132 -14.65 16.23 -6.96
C GLU A 132 -15.64 15.14 -6.57
N ARG A 133 -15.91 14.18 -7.49
CA ARG A 133 -16.76 13.02 -7.19
C ARG A 133 -16.20 12.17 -6.05
N ALA A 134 -14.88 11.99 -5.98
CA ALA A 134 -14.24 11.23 -4.91
C ALA A 134 -14.44 11.92 -3.55
N VAL A 135 -14.17 13.22 -3.46
CA VAL A 135 -14.36 13.98 -2.22
C VAL A 135 -15.83 14.05 -1.82
N ASP A 136 -16.74 14.21 -2.79
CA ASP A 136 -18.19 14.15 -2.56
C ASP A 136 -18.60 12.80 -1.98
N ALA A 137 -18.18 11.70 -2.59
CA ALA A 137 -18.50 10.36 -2.12
C ALA A 137 -18.01 10.12 -0.69
N ILE A 138 -16.82 10.60 -0.34
CA ILE A 138 -16.26 10.50 1.01
C ILE A 138 -17.12 11.30 2.00
N LEU A 139 -17.40 12.58 1.71
CA LEU A 139 -18.12 13.46 2.63
C LEU A 139 -19.61 13.13 2.78
N GLN A 140 -20.22 12.47 1.80
CA GLN A 140 -21.63 12.03 1.85
C GLN A 140 -21.80 10.62 2.42
N ALA A 141 -20.73 9.84 2.57
CA ALA A 141 -20.81 8.49 3.06
C ALA A 141 -21.20 8.46 4.54
N ARG A 142 -22.18 7.63 4.88
CA ARG A 142 -22.56 7.38 6.28
C ARG A 142 -21.45 6.62 7.03
N ARG A 143 -20.83 5.65 6.36
CA ARG A 143 -19.73 4.84 6.87
C ARG A 143 -18.74 4.60 5.75
N ILE A 144 -17.46 4.76 6.04
CA ILE A 144 -16.36 4.54 5.10
C ILE A 144 -15.57 3.34 5.57
N TYR A 145 -15.37 2.37 4.68
CA TYR A 145 -14.52 1.21 4.91
C TYR A 145 -13.34 1.23 3.97
N VAL A 146 -12.13 1.36 4.52
CA VAL A 146 -10.90 1.36 3.74
C VAL A 146 -10.37 -0.07 3.62
N LEU A 147 -10.40 -0.63 2.42
CA LEU A 147 -10.02 -2.00 2.10
C LEU A 147 -8.71 -2.03 1.32
N GLY A 148 -7.64 -2.48 1.97
CA GLY A 148 -6.40 -2.90 1.31
C GLY A 148 -5.85 -4.11 2.04
N LEU A 149 -5.35 -5.12 1.33
CA LEU A 149 -4.76 -6.32 1.95
C LEU A 149 -3.29 -6.46 1.54
N GLY A 150 -2.51 -7.21 2.31
CA GLY A 150 -1.06 -7.26 2.15
C GLY A 150 -0.42 -5.88 2.38
N ALA A 151 0.51 -5.47 1.52
CA ALA A 151 1.20 -4.18 1.63
C ALA A 151 0.24 -2.97 1.53
N SER A 152 -0.81 -3.07 0.71
CA SER A 152 -1.83 -2.02 0.61
C SER A 152 -2.61 -1.81 1.92
N GLY A 153 -2.52 -2.74 2.87
CA GLY A 153 -3.14 -2.59 4.18
C GLY A 153 -2.50 -1.50 5.05
N TYR A 154 -1.19 -1.25 4.90
CA TYR A 154 -0.51 -0.15 5.60
C TYR A 154 -1.02 1.21 5.10
N LEU A 155 -1.15 1.35 3.78
CA LEU A 155 -1.71 2.54 3.14
C LEU A 155 -3.20 2.73 3.48
N ALA A 156 -3.97 1.65 3.57
CA ALA A 156 -5.36 1.70 4.04
C ALA A 156 -5.47 2.25 5.47
N GLY A 157 -4.54 1.87 6.36
CA GLY A 157 -4.46 2.40 7.72
C GLY A 157 -4.12 3.89 7.75
N LEU A 158 -3.21 4.36 6.90
CA LEU A 158 -2.86 5.79 6.78
C LEU A 158 -4.00 6.62 6.20
N LEU A 159 -4.71 6.10 5.18
CA LEU A 159 -5.91 6.76 4.65
C LEU A 159 -7.02 6.83 5.69
N HIS A 160 -7.24 5.75 6.44
CA HIS A 160 -8.15 5.77 7.59
C HIS A 160 -7.77 6.88 8.57
N HIS A 161 -6.51 6.92 8.99
CA HIS A 161 -6.00 7.92 9.93
C HIS A 161 -6.21 9.36 9.43
N GLY A 162 -5.96 9.64 8.14
CA GLY A 162 -6.12 10.98 7.58
C GLY A 162 -7.58 11.42 7.43
N LEU A 163 -8.51 10.49 7.26
CA LEU A 163 -9.94 10.81 7.14
C LEU A 163 -10.68 10.90 8.49
N ASP A 164 -10.18 10.22 9.52
CA ASP A 164 -10.82 10.09 10.84
C ASP A 164 -11.20 11.44 11.50
N PRO A 165 -10.40 12.52 11.43
CA PRO A 165 -10.79 13.81 12.00
C PRO A 165 -12.00 14.47 11.32
N TYR A 166 -12.21 14.17 10.03
CA TYR A 166 -13.14 14.89 9.16
C TYR A 166 -14.40 14.10 8.81
N CYS A 167 -14.40 12.79 9.05
CA CYS A 167 -15.50 11.88 8.71
C CYS A 167 -15.98 11.16 9.98
N GLU A 168 -17.30 11.05 10.16
CA GLU A 168 -17.87 10.51 11.41
C GLU A 168 -17.56 9.03 11.68
N ASN A 169 -17.39 8.22 10.63
CA ASN A 169 -17.22 6.78 10.77
C ASN A 169 -16.35 6.20 9.66
N VAL A 170 -15.05 6.18 9.89
CA VAL A 170 -14.06 5.54 9.02
C VAL A 170 -13.54 4.28 9.69
N GLN A 171 -13.41 3.19 8.95
CA GLN A 171 -12.89 1.92 9.46
C GLN A 171 -11.87 1.35 8.48
N ALA A 172 -10.64 1.14 8.95
CA ALA A 172 -9.70 0.29 8.23
C ALA A 172 -10.14 -1.17 8.38
N VAL A 173 -10.37 -1.84 7.24
CA VAL A 173 -10.81 -3.24 7.21
C VAL A 173 -9.68 -4.19 7.64
N VAL A 174 -8.44 -3.69 7.65
CA VAL A 174 -7.25 -4.45 8.03
C VAL A 174 -7.19 -4.61 9.53
N GLY A 175 -7.33 -5.85 9.98
CA GLY A 175 -7.22 -6.24 11.38
C GLY A 175 -6.83 -7.70 11.52
N ALA A 176 -6.66 -8.14 12.77
CA ALA A 176 -6.41 -9.54 13.08
C ALA A 176 -7.55 -10.41 12.51
N GLY A 177 -7.20 -11.45 11.73
CA GLY A 177 -8.16 -12.39 11.12
C GLY A 177 -8.24 -12.36 9.58
N GLY A 178 -7.52 -11.46 8.91
CA GLY A 178 -7.31 -11.50 7.45
C GLY A 178 -8.60 -11.31 6.64
N SER A 179 -8.66 -11.93 5.46
CA SER A 179 -9.74 -11.72 4.48
C SER A 179 -11.12 -12.20 4.95
N THR A 180 -11.18 -13.23 5.79
CA THR A 180 -12.45 -13.71 6.35
C THR A 180 -13.04 -12.72 7.36
N HIS A 181 -12.18 -12.10 8.17
CA HIS A 181 -12.59 -11.03 9.07
C HIS A 181 -13.03 -9.79 8.29
N ALA A 182 -12.27 -9.40 7.26
CA ALA A 182 -12.66 -8.34 6.34
C ALA A 182 -14.05 -8.57 5.73
N ALA A 183 -14.32 -9.79 5.23
CA ALA A 183 -15.63 -10.16 4.70
C ALA A 183 -16.75 -9.98 5.71
N ARG A 184 -16.53 -10.37 6.98
CA ARG A 184 -17.52 -10.23 8.06
C ARG A 184 -17.82 -8.76 8.35
N GLN A 185 -16.80 -7.91 8.38
CA GLN A 185 -17.01 -6.47 8.57
C GLN A 185 -17.80 -5.85 7.41
N LEU A 186 -17.44 -6.20 6.17
CA LEU A 186 -18.01 -5.64 4.96
C LEU A 186 -19.44 -6.17 4.65
N PHE A 187 -19.84 -7.31 5.22
CA PHE A 187 -21.16 -7.91 4.95
C PHE A 187 -22.35 -7.00 5.33
N LYS A 188 -22.18 -6.10 6.29
CA LYS A 188 -23.24 -5.20 6.77
C LYS A 188 -23.39 -3.92 5.93
N LEU A 189 -22.57 -3.74 4.90
CA LEU A 189 -22.62 -2.56 4.05
C LEU A 189 -23.81 -2.60 3.10
N ARG A 190 -24.36 -1.42 2.85
CA ARG A 190 -25.54 -1.15 2.04
C ARG A 190 -25.32 0.13 1.22
N GLU A 191 -26.31 0.49 0.43
CA GLU A 191 -26.38 1.80 -0.22
C GLU A 191 -26.26 2.93 0.83
N GLY A 192 -25.47 3.96 0.51
CA GLY A 192 -25.12 5.07 1.42
C GLY A 192 -23.84 4.86 2.25
N ASP A 193 -23.27 3.64 2.25
CA ASP A 193 -21.90 3.41 2.71
C ASP A 193 -20.91 3.54 1.54
N LEU A 194 -19.62 3.73 1.86
CA LEU A 194 -18.55 3.76 0.87
C LEU A 194 -17.47 2.75 1.23
N VAL A 195 -16.98 2.02 0.22
CA VAL A 195 -15.75 1.25 0.32
C VAL A 195 -14.66 1.93 -0.50
N ILE A 196 -13.53 2.22 0.13
CA ILE A 196 -12.33 2.73 -0.54
C ILE A 196 -11.34 1.58 -0.67
N ALA A 197 -11.21 1.02 -1.86
CA ALA A 197 -10.39 -0.15 -2.13
C ALA A 197 -9.03 0.23 -2.74
N LEU A 198 -7.95 -0.28 -2.14
CA LEU A 198 -6.58 -0.09 -2.59
C LEU A 198 -6.02 -1.43 -3.09
N ALA A 199 -5.57 -1.46 -4.34
CA ALA A 199 -4.78 -2.58 -4.85
C ALA A 199 -3.75 -2.09 -5.87
N PHE A 200 -2.52 -2.57 -5.73
CA PHE A 200 -1.38 -2.23 -6.57
C PHE A 200 -0.71 -3.52 -7.08
N PRO A 201 0.22 -3.47 -8.05
CA PRO A 201 0.81 -4.64 -8.68
C PRO A 201 1.26 -5.70 -7.66
N ARG A 202 1.07 -6.97 -8.03
CA ARG A 202 0.84 -8.11 -7.10
C ARG A 202 -0.53 -8.04 -6.42
N TYR A 203 -1.55 -7.71 -7.21
CA TYR A 203 -2.92 -7.51 -6.76
C TYR A 203 -3.41 -8.69 -5.92
N VAL A 204 -3.71 -8.41 -4.65
CA VAL A 204 -4.20 -9.43 -3.72
C VAL A 204 -5.62 -9.84 -4.13
N THR A 205 -5.79 -11.11 -4.51
CA THR A 205 -7.06 -11.66 -5.02
C THR A 205 -8.20 -11.50 -4.02
N ASP A 206 -7.92 -11.57 -2.73
CA ASP A 206 -8.94 -11.38 -1.68
C ASP A 206 -9.54 -9.97 -1.73
N THR A 207 -8.75 -8.91 -1.98
CA THR A 207 -9.25 -7.54 -2.15
C THR A 207 -10.22 -7.47 -3.34
N ILE A 208 -9.84 -8.07 -4.46
CA ILE A 208 -10.64 -8.10 -5.69
C ILE A 208 -11.96 -8.86 -5.45
N THR A 209 -11.87 -10.03 -4.83
CA THR A 209 -13.02 -10.90 -4.52
C THR A 209 -14.02 -10.20 -3.60
N LEU A 210 -13.53 -9.49 -2.58
CA LEU A 210 -14.37 -8.71 -1.66
C LEU A 210 -15.08 -7.57 -2.40
N CYS A 211 -14.37 -6.82 -3.26
CA CYS A 211 -14.96 -5.75 -4.06
C CYS A 211 -16.01 -6.26 -5.05
N GLN A 212 -15.77 -7.39 -5.71
CA GLN A 212 -16.76 -8.04 -6.58
C GLN A 212 -18.05 -8.36 -5.82
N ARG A 213 -17.95 -8.92 -4.61
CA ARG A 213 -19.10 -9.24 -3.77
C ARG A 213 -19.85 -7.98 -3.31
N LEU A 214 -19.14 -6.89 -3.03
CA LEU A 214 -19.74 -5.62 -2.62
C LEU A 214 -20.49 -4.94 -3.76
N ARG A 215 -19.89 -4.91 -4.96
CA ARG A 215 -20.54 -4.39 -6.16
C ARG A 215 -21.82 -5.16 -6.49
N GLY A 216 -21.81 -6.48 -6.36
CA GLY A 216 -23.01 -7.31 -6.51
C GLY A 216 -24.14 -7.01 -5.52
N ARG A 217 -23.90 -6.18 -4.50
CA ARG A 217 -24.87 -5.74 -3.49
C ARG A 217 -25.21 -4.24 -3.59
N GLY A 218 -24.73 -3.57 -4.63
CA GLY A 218 -24.97 -2.14 -4.84
C GLY A 218 -24.25 -1.22 -3.84
N VAL A 219 -23.19 -1.69 -3.19
CA VAL A 219 -22.36 -0.85 -2.32
C VAL A 219 -21.39 -0.03 -3.20
N PRO A 220 -21.38 1.31 -3.09
CA PRO A 220 -20.41 2.16 -3.78
C PRO A 220 -18.95 1.78 -3.46
N VAL A 221 -18.14 1.65 -4.51
CA VAL A 221 -16.70 1.35 -4.40
C VAL A 221 -15.88 2.45 -5.08
N MET A 222 -15.07 3.17 -4.30
CA MET A 222 -13.99 4.00 -4.82
C MET A 222 -12.69 3.20 -4.86
N VAL A 223 -11.96 3.28 -5.96
CA VAL A 223 -10.73 2.51 -6.19
C VAL A 223 -9.53 3.43 -6.31
N LEU A 224 -8.45 3.09 -5.60
CA LEU A 224 -7.12 3.66 -5.77
C LEU A 224 -6.18 2.54 -6.27
N THR A 225 -5.67 2.68 -7.49
CA THR A 225 -4.86 1.63 -8.15
C THR A 225 -3.86 2.22 -9.14
N ASP A 226 -3.01 1.40 -9.75
CA ASP A 226 -1.89 1.89 -10.58
C ASP A 226 -2.24 2.18 -12.04
N SER A 227 -3.19 1.44 -12.62
CA SER A 227 -3.46 1.49 -14.06
C SER A 227 -4.85 0.98 -14.43
N PRO A 228 -5.39 1.33 -15.61
CA PRO A 228 -6.66 0.80 -16.11
C PRO A 228 -6.70 -0.73 -16.30
N THR A 229 -5.53 -1.36 -16.43
CA THR A 229 -5.37 -2.82 -16.54
C THR A 229 -5.45 -3.54 -15.18
N SER A 230 -5.52 -2.78 -14.08
CA SER A 230 -5.73 -3.35 -12.75
C SER A 230 -7.04 -4.12 -12.70
N PRO A 231 -7.07 -5.33 -12.14
CA PRO A 231 -8.30 -6.10 -11.97
C PRO A 231 -9.28 -5.45 -10.98
N LEU A 232 -8.82 -4.47 -10.19
CA LEU A 232 -9.67 -3.69 -9.29
C LEU A 232 -10.37 -2.53 -10.00
N ALA A 233 -9.75 -1.95 -11.04
CA ALA A 233 -10.28 -0.80 -11.77
C ALA A 233 -11.72 -0.97 -12.29
N PRO A 234 -12.10 -2.08 -12.96
CA PRO A 234 -13.47 -2.23 -13.48
C PRO A 234 -14.53 -2.44 -12.38
N LEU A 235 -14.13 -2.56 -11.11
CA LEU A 235 -15.02 -2.76 -9.96
C LEU A 235 -15.40 -1.45 -9.26
N GLY A 236 -14.72 -0.34 -9.57
CA GLY A 236 -14.97 0.96 -8.94
C GLY A 236 -15.98 1.82 -9.68
N ASP A 237 -16.82 2.53 -8.93
CA ASP A 237 -17.68 3.61 -9.42
C ASP A 237 -16.90 4.91 -9.64
N ILE A 238 -15.82 5.08 -8.86
CA ILE A 238 -14.85 6.18 -8.94
C ILE A 238 -13.47 5.54 -8.89
N VAL A 239 -12.61 5.83 -9.87
CA VAL A 239 -11.27 5.22 -9.96
C VAL A 239 -10.22 6.31 -10.08
N ILE A 240 -9.28 6.33 -9.14
CA ILE A 240 -8.12 7.22 -9.14
C ILE A 240 -6.88 6.37 -9.44
N PHE A 241 -6.15 6.77 -10.49
CA PHE A 241 -4.91 6.10 -10.88
C PHE A 241 -3.69 6.79 -10.28
N VAL A 242 -2.82 6.00 -9.65
CA VAL A 242 -1.58 6.46 -9.02
C VAL A 242 -0.41 5.67 -9.55
N ARG A 243 0.52 6.32 -10.23
CA ARG A 243 1.69 5.62 -10.74
C ARG A 243 2.58 5.17 -9.58
N SER A 244 2.72 3.87 -9.41
CA SER A 244 3.51 3.26 -8.32
C SER A 244 4.72 2.48 -8.83
N LYS A 245 5.31 2.89 -9.98
CA LYS A 245 6.40 2.16 -10.62
C LYS A 245 7.59 2.03 -9.64
N PRO A 246 8.02 0.81 -9.29
CA PRO A 246 9.17 0.63 -8.42
C PRO A 246 10.50 0.79 -9.18
N ARG A 247 11.56 1.10 -8.44
CA ARG A 247 12.94 0.94 -8.95
C ARG A 247 13.48 -0.46 -8.65
N LEU A 248 13.53 -0.83 -7.37
CA LEU A 248 14.02 -2.16 -6.92
C LEU A 248 12.96 -2.95 -6.12
N SER A 249 12.04 -2.24 -5.44
CA SER A 249 11.00 -2.81 -4.58
C SER A 249 9.84 -3.42 -5.37
N SER A 250 8.84 -3.95 -4.68
CA SER A 250 7.62 -4.46 -5.33
C SER A 250 6.72 -3.34 -5.87
N ASN A 251 6.64 -2.19 -5.17
CA ASN A 251 5.90 -0.99 -5.56
C ASN A 251 6.59 0.26 -4.98
N SER A 252 6.32 1.44 -5.55
CA SER A 252 6.62 2.73 -4.89
C SER A 252 5.43 3.18 -4.05
N GLU A 253 5.45 2.85 -2.75
CA GLU A 253 4.37 3.21 -1.81
C GLU A 253 4.33 4.71 -1.51
N ALA A 254 5.47 5.40 -1.61
CA ALA A 254 5.57 6.84 -1.38
C ALA A 254 4.66 7.65 -2.32
N SER A 255 4.55 7.24 -3.60
CA SER A 255 3.64 7.91 -4.55
C SER A 255 2.17 7.71 -4.19
N VAL A 256 1.83 6.56 -3.61
CA VAL A 256 0.46 6.27 -3.16
C VAL A 256 0.15 7.02 -1.88
N LEU A 257 1.08 7.08 -0.94
CA LEU A 257 0.94 7.85 0.28
C LEU A 257 0.74 9.34 -0.01
N ALA A 258 1.53 9.92 -0.91
CA ALA A 258 1.34 11.32 -1.31
C ALA A 258 -0.04 11.58 -1.94
N MET A 259 -0.61 10.62 -2.68
CA MET A 259 -1.99 10.74 -3.18
C MET A 259 -3.02 10.63 -2.06
N ILE A 260 -2.79 9.74 -1.08
CA ILE A 260 -3.63 9.65 0.12
C ILE A 260 -3.64 10.98 0.88
N ASP A 261 -2.47 11.59 1.08
CA ASP A 261 -2.35 12.89 1.74
C ASP A 261 -3.10 13.97 0.95
N ALA A 262 -2.91 14.02 -0.38
CA ALA A 262 -3.62 14.99 -1.23
C ALA A 262 -5.15 14.80 -1.22
N LEU A 263 -5.63 13.55 -1.15
CA LEU A 263 -7.05 13.24 -1.03
C LEU A 263 -7.59 13.68 0.34
N CYS A 264 -6.86 13.39 1.42
CA CYS A 264 -7.21 13.83 2.77
C CYS A 264 -7.24 15.35 2.88
N ASP A 265 -6.28 16.06 2.29
CA ASP A 265 -6.25 17.53 2.24
C ASP A 265 -7.48 18.10 1.52
N ALA A 266 -7.87 17.49 0.39
CA ALA A 266 -9.05 17.90 -0.36
C ALA A 266 -10.35 17.66 0.45
N VAL A 267 -10.42 16.54 1.18
CA VAL A 267 -11.52 16.24 2.10
C VAL A 267 -11.56 17.25 3.25
N ALA A 268 -10.42 17.50 3.91
CA ALA A 268 -10.30 18.45 5.00
C ALA A 268 -10.72 19.87 4.59
N GLN A 269 -10.32 20.30 3.39
CA GLN A 269 -10.66 21.61 2.84
C GLN A 269 -12.18 21.78 2.59
N ARG A 270 -12.89 20.68 2.33
CA ARG A 270 -14.33 20.68 2.00
C ARG A 270 -15.22 20.21 3.17
N ALA A 271 -14.64 19.57 4.19
CA ALA A 271 -15.36 19.11 5.36
C ALA A 271 -15.95 20.30 6.14
N LYS A 272 -17.20 20.15 6.57
CA LYS A 272 -17.85 21.13 7.45
C LYS A 272 -17.12 21.12 8.79
N HIS A 273 -16.91 22.30 9.38
CA HIS A 273 -16.26 22.43 10.69
C HIS A 273 -14.85 21.84 10.77
N ALA A 274 -14.14 21.70 9.64
CA ALA A 274 -12.80 21.10 9.63
C ALA A 274 -11.82 21.79 10.60
N VAL A 275 -11.88 23.12 10.70
CA VAL A 275 -11.06 23.92 11.63
C VAL A 275 -11.46 23.64 13.08
N ASP A 276 -12.75 23.61 13.38
CA ASP A 276 -13.25 23.36 14.73
C ASP A 276 -12.86 21.95 15.20
N ARG A 277 -13.06 20.94 14.33
CA ARG A 277 -12.71 19.53 14.59
C ARG A 277 -11.21 19.33 14.77
N ALA A 278 -10.38 19.97 13.94
CA ALA A 278 -8.92 19.93 14.10
C ALA A 278 -8.46 20.60 15.40
N THR A 279 -9.12 21.69 15.81
CA THR A 279 -8.86 22.37 17.07
C THR A 279 -9.22 21.49 18.26
N GLU A 280 -10.44 20.92 18.26
CA GLU A 280 -10.92 19.99 19.29
C GLU A 280 -10.01 18.76 19.41
N LEU A 281 -9.61 18.17 18.28
CA LEU A 281 -8.70 17.04 18.26
C LEU A 281 -7.33 17.42 18.82
N THR A 282 -6.79 18.59 18.43
CA THR A 282 -5.49 19.04 18.93
C THR A 282 -5.52 19.24 20.43
N ASP A 283 -6.54 19.95 20.95
CA ASP A 283 -6.74 20.16 22.39
C ASP A 283 -6.86 18.83 23.14
N PHE A 284 -7.65 17.89 22.60
CA PHE A 284 -7.78 16.56 23.16
C PHE A 284 -6.46 15.80 23.19
N LEU A 285 -5.62 15.92 22.16
CA LEU A 285 -4.35 15.19 22.06
C LEU A 285 -3.20 15.83 22.86
N LEU A 286 -3.32 17.09 23.30
CA LEU A 286 -2.25 17.82 24.01
C LEU A 286 -1.57 17.02 25.13
N PRO A 287 -2.29 16.26 26.00
CA PRO A 287 -1.65 15.49 27.07
C PRO A 287 -0.66 14.41 26.59
N TRP A 288 -0.77 13.99 25.33
CA TRP A 288 0.09 12.97 24.72
C TRP A 288 1.19 13.56 23.81
N LEU A 289 1.26 14.89 23.69
CA LEU A 289 2.25 15.57 22.86
C LEU A 289 3.35 16.19 23.73
N ASP A 290 4.60 16.10 23.26
CA ASP A 290 5.72 16.74 23.94
C ASP A 290 5.65 18.27 23.77
N SER A 291 5.43 18.97 24.88
CA SER A 291 5.25 20.43 24.89
C SER A 291 6.50 21.19 24.43
N ALA A 292 7.69 20.66 24.66
CA ALA A 292 8.94 21.27 24.21
C ALA A 292 9.09 21.21 22.67
N SER A 293 8.74 20.07 22.07
CA SER A 293 8.70 19.90 20.61
C SER A 293 7.69 20.83 19.94
N LEU A 294 6.50 21.01 20.53
CA LEU A 294 5.46 21.90 20.01
C LEU A 294 5.91 23.36 20.01
N ALA A 295 6.61 23.80 21.05
CA ALA A 295 7.16 25.15 21.13
C ALA A 295 8.24 25.40 20.05
N GLN A 296 9.12 24.43 19.82
CA GLN A 296 10.15 24.52 18.77
C GLN A 296 9.56 24.53 17.35
N ALA A 297 8.59 23.66 17.08
CA ALA A 297 7.88 23.62 15.81
C ALA A 297 7.16 24.95 15.51
N THR A 298 6.54 25.54 16.53
CA THR A 298 5.89 26.86 16.43
C THR A 298 6.90 27.97 16.13
N ALA A 299 8.05 27.97 16.79
CA ALA A 299 9.12 28.93 16.55
C ALA A 299 9.69 28.81 15.12
N ALA A 300 9.93 27.59 14.64
CA ALA A 300 10.41 27.31 13.29
C ALA A 300 9.40 27.75 12.21
N SER A 301 8.10 27.51 12.44
CA SER A 301 7.03 27.93 11.52
C SER A 301 6.90 29.46 11.43
N ARG A 302 7.02 30.17 12.57
CA ARG A 302 7.03 31.64 12.59
C ARG A 302 8.23 32.23 11.85
N LEU A 303 9.40 31.59 11.94
CA LEU A 303 10.60 32.00 11.19
C LEU A 303 10.44 31.77 9.68
N ALA A 304 9.84 30.64 9.28
CA ALA A 304 9.60 30.32 7.87
C ALA A 304 8.53 31.23 7.22
N ASN A 305 7.56 31.70 8.00
CA ASN A 305 6.45 32.55 7.54
C ASN A 305 6.62 34.05 7.86
N ALA A 306 7.78 34.47 8.37
CA ALA A 306 8.06 35.88 8.60
C ALA A 306 8.04 36.64 7.25
N PRO A 307 7.37 37.79 7.15
CA PRO A 307 7.42 38.60 5.94
C PRO A 307 8.88 38.96 5.67
N ALA A 308 9.35 38.71 4.44
CA ALA A 308 10.69 39.11 4.03
C ALA A 308 10.87 40.60 4.37
N GLY A 309 11.80 40.90 5.27
CA GLY A 309 12.11 42.28 5.66
C GLY A 309 12.48 43.13 4.43
N PRO A 310 12.47 44.46 4.55
CA PRO A 310 12.77 45.34 3.43
C PRO A 310 14.12 44.96 2.84
N ALA A 311 14.12 44.60 1.55
CA ALA A 311 15.31 44.17 0.83
C ALA A 311 16.34 45.31 0.82
N VAL A 312 17.36 45.22 1.68
CA VAL A 312 18.59 45.99 1.49
C VAL A 312 19.27 45.41 0.26
N GLY A 313 19.46 46.27 -0.75
CA GLY A 313 19.70 45.90 -2.13
C GLY A 313 20.84 44.91 -2.35
N ARG A 314 20.54 43.85 -3.10
CA ARG A 314 21.50 43.21 -3.97
C ARG A 314 20.82 42.93 -5.30
N VAL A 315 21.35 43.59 -6.34
CA VAL A 315 20.88 43.50 -7.73
C VAL A 315 21.02 42.07 -8.22
N ILE A 316 19.91 41.40 -8.51
CA ILE A 316 19.82 40.30 -9.48
C ILE A 316 18.47 40.45 -10.23
N THR A 317 18.56 40.59 -11.55
CA THR A 317 17.46 40.69 -12.53
C THR A 317 16.71 39.34 -12.70
N PRO A 318 15.47 39.34 -13.23
CA PRO A 318 14.44 38.36 -12.84
C PRO A 318 14.24 37.20 -13.83
N GLN A 319 13.74 36.06 -13.33
CA GLN A 319 12.65 35.33 -14.01
C GLN A 319 11.63 34.78 -13.00
N ARG A 320 10.36 34.96 -13.37
CA ARG A 320 9.12 34.71 -12.62
C ARG A 320 8.76 33.23 -12.57
N SER A 321 8.21 32.77 -11.45
CA SER A 321 6.84 32.22 -11.40
C SER A 321 6.38 32.08 -9.95
N ALA A 322 5.24 32.69 -9.64
CA ALA A 322 4.62 32.72 -8.33
C ALA A 322 3.62 31.56 -8.15
N ALA A 323 3.31 31.31 -6.86
CA ALA A 323 2.07 30.79 -6.29
C ALA A 323 2.15 29.41 -5.62
N VAL A 324 2.48 29.41 -4.31
CA VAL A 324 1.84 28.56 -3.30
C VAL A 324 1.88 29.29 -1.96
N SER A 325 0.75 29.84 -1.51
CA SER A 325 0.55 30.21 -0.09
C SER A 325 -0.94 30.28 0.21
N ALA A 326 -1.49 29.22 0.79
CA ALA A 326 -2.84 29.21 1.34
C ALA A 326 -2.98 28.35 2.63
N THR A 327 -2.08 27.41 2.91
CA THR A 327 -2.26 26.46 4.04
C THR A 327 -1.79 26.97 5.40
N ALA A 328 -1.02 28.06 5.47
CA ALA A 328 -0.43 28.55 6.73
C ALA A 328 -1.38 29.34 7.65
N LYS A 329 -2.58 29.75 7.18
CA LYS A 329 -3.47 30.62 7.97
C LYS A 329 -4.32 29.89 9.01
N VAL A 330 -4.58 28.60 8.86
CA VAL A 330 -5.53 27.88 9.73
C VAL A 330 -4.94 27.57 11.12
N LEU A 331 -3.65 27.24 11.19
CA LEU A 331 -2.98 26.92 12.47
C LEU A 331 -2.75 28.13 13.37
N THR A 332 -2.76 29.35 12.83
CA THR A 332 -2.44 30.55 13.63
C THR A 332 -3.65 31.05 14.43
N SER A 333 -4.88 30.77 13.98
CA SER A 333 -6.10 31.26 14.64
C SER A 333 -6.53 30.43 15.86
N ALA A 334 -6.24 29.13 15.89
CA ALA A 334 -6.62 28.26 17.03
C ALA A 334 -5.79 28.55 18.29
N VAL A 335 -4.52 28.95 18.15
CA VAL A 335 -3.59 29.12 19.28
C VAL A 335 -3.76 30.47 20.00
N VAL A 336 -4.32 31.50 19.34
CA VAL A 336 -4.51 32.82 19.97
C VAL A 336 -5.61 32.81 21.04
N ALA A 337 -6.55 31.86 20.99
CA ALA A 337 -7.67 31.77 21.93
C ALA A 337 -7.34 31.14 23.29
N ALA A 338 -6.21 30.44 23.44
CA ALA A 338 -5.85 29.70 24.66
C ALA A 338 -4.97 30.48 25.66
N SER A 339 -4.90 31.81 25.56
CA SER A 339 -4.16 32.65 26.51
C SER A 339 -4.99 32.88 27.79
N VAL A 340 -5.19 31.84 28.60
CA VAL A 340 -5.72 31.96 29.97
C VAL A 340 -4.59 31.69 30.96
N THR A 341 -4.47 32.60 31.91
CA THR A 341 -3.46 32.71 32.98
C THR A 341 -3.18 31.39 33.72
N PRO A 342 -1.92 31.14 34.15
CA PRO A 342 -1.55 29.90 34.84
C PRO A 342 -2.13 29.87 36.26
N GLN A 343 -3.02 28.92 36.55
CA GLN A 343 -3.28 28.47 37.93
C GLN A 343 -2.31 27.36 38.32
N SER A 344 -1.94 27.37 39.61
CA SER A 344 -0.89 26.60 40.27
C SER A 344 -0.89 25.08 39.99
N PRO A 345 0.28 24.40 40.11
CA PRO A 345 0.40 22.97 39.76
C PRO A 345 -0.33 22.06 40.75
N PRO A 346 -0.81 20.87 40.33
CA PRO A 346 -1.39 19.89 41.24
C PRO A 346 -0.31 19.12 42.02
N ASN A 347 -0.68 18.67 43.22
CA ASN A 347 0.14 17.93 44.18
C ASN A 347 0.75 16.62 43.62
N PRO A 348 1.91 16.17 44.13
CA PRO A 348 2.52 14.92 43.71
C PRO A 348 1.79 13.70 44.27
N VAL A 349 1.70 12.65 43.46
CA VAL A 349 1.17 11.30 43.80
C VAL A 349 2.20 10.55 44.68
N PRO A 350 1.80 9.78 45.70
CA PRO A 350 2.73 9.09 46.59
C PRO A 350 3.33 7.83 45.93
N ALA A 351 4.62 7.61 46.17
CA ALA A 351 5.37 6.45 45.70
C ALA A 351 4.94 5.15 46.42
N VAL A 352 4.77 4.07 45.65
CA VAL A 352 4.51 2.71 46.17
C VAL A 352 5.84 1.99 46.38
N THR A 353 6.14 1.61 47.62
CA THR A 353 7.25 0.72 48.00
C THR A 353 6.83 -0.75 47.90
N PRO A 354 7.69 -1.68 47.43
CA PRO A 354 7.35 -3.10 47.38
C PRO A 354 7.66 -3.79 48.73
N GLY A 355 6.63 -4.38 49.35
CA GLY A 355 6.72 -5.13 50.60
C GLY A 355 6.80 -6.65 50.41
N LEU A 356 7.67 -7.26 51.20
CA LEU A 356 8.04 -8.68 51.34
C LEU A 356 6.89 -9.70 51.29
N ALA A 357 7.19 -10.87 50.70
CA ALA A 357 6.44 -12.12 50.85
C ALA A 357 6.71 -12.78 52.23
N PRO A 358 5.74 -13.49 52.84
CA PRO A 358 5.97 -14.31 54.02
C PRO A 358 6.21 -15.79 53.65
N GLY A 359 7.14 -16.42 54.39
CA GLY A 359 7.43 -17.86 54.38
C GLY A 359 6.42 -18.71 55.17
N PRO A 360 6.64 -20.04 55.23
CA PRO A 360 5.59 -21.03 55.46
C PRO A 360 5.37 -21.35 56.95
N GLN A 361 4.13 -21.69 57.31
CA GLN A 361 3.80 -22.31 58.59
C GLN A 361 2.96 -23.58 58.39
N ASP A 362 3.56 -24.70 58.82
CA ASP A 362 2.93 -25.97 59.15
C ASP A 362 1.91 -25.82 60.30
N ARG A 363 0.77 -26.52 60.21
CA ARG A 363 0.36 -27.57 61.18
C ARG A 363 -1.02 -28.19 60.88
N LYS A 364 -0.98 -29.50 60.64
CA LYS A 364 -1.70 -30.62 61.30
C LYS A 364 -3.23 -30.64 61.46
N ASP A 365 -3.76 -31.78 61.01
CA ASP A 365 -4.71 -32.70 61.66
C ASP A 365 -6.09 -32.17 62.06
N ASN A 366 -7.15 -32.65 61.38
CA ASN A 366 -8.13 -33.52 62.06
C ASN A 366 -8.93 -34.39 61.07
N ALA A 367 -9.21 -35.61 61.50
CA ALA A 367 -9.93 -36.66 60.78
C ALA A 367 -11.45 -36.60 61.00
N SER A 368 -12.22 -37.02 59.99
CA SER A 368 -13.36 -37.96 60.07
C SER A 368 -13.78 -38.36 58.66
#